data_AF-A0A962P5L6-F1
#
_entry.id   AF-A0A962P5L6-F1
#
_cell.length_a   1.000
_cell.length_b   1.000
_cell.length_c   1.000
_cell.angle_alpha   90.00
_cell.angle_beta   90.00
_cell.angle_gamma   90.00
#
_symmetry.space_group_name_H-M   'P 1'
#
loop_
_entity.id
_entity.type
_entity.pdbx_description
1 polymer ?
#
loop_
_entity_poly.entity_id
_entity_poly.type
_entity_poly.pdbx_seq_one_letter_code
_entity_poly.pdbx_strand_id
1 'polypeptide(L)' 'MRLVLLVTCLMASMAQAEIYKSYDKNGNVIFSDVPNDSAEKVEEKPIATVPALSPKIIEEK' A
#
# COMPACT_ATOMS: atom_id res chain seq x y z
N MET A 1 15.36 -31.95 -1.42
CA MET A 1 15.82 -30.54 -1.46
C MET A 1 15.07 -29.67 -2.47
N ARG A 2 14.92 -30.06 -3.75
CA ARG A 2 14.19 -29.26 -4.75
C ARG A 2 12.74 -28.91 -4.37
N LEU A 3 12.01 -29.86 -3.77
CA LEU A 3 10.62 -29.64 -3.33
C LEU A 3 10.52 -28.60 -2.20
N VAL A 4 11.44 -28.66 -1.23
CA VAL A 4 11.47 -27.73 -0.09
C VAL A 4 11.73 -26.30 -0.59
N LEU A 5 12.66 -26.13 -1.52
CA LEU A 5 12.97 -24.84 -2.15
C LEU A 5 11.74 -24.24 -2.86
N LEU A 6 11.00 -25.08 -3.60
CA LEU A 6 9.79 -24.65 -4.31
C LEU A 6 8.73 -24.16 -3.31
N VAL A 7 8.48 -24.93 -2.25
CA VAL A 7 7.49 -24.57 -1.21
C VAL A 7 7.88 -23.27 -0.51
N THR A 8 9.16 -23.08 -0.18
CA THR A 8 9.62 -21.83 0.43
C THR A 8 9.46 -20.62 -0.49
N CYS A 9 9.66 -20.77 -1.81
CA CYS A 9 9.43 -19.68 -2.77
C CYS A 9 7.94 -19.31 -2.89
N LEU A 10 7.03 -20.29 -2.85
CA LEU A 10 5.59 -20.02 -2.91
C LEU A 10 5.07 -19.32 -1.65
N MET A 11 5.61 -19.66 -0.47
CA MET A 11 5.20 -19.00 0.77
C MET A 11 5.67 -17.54 0.85
N ALA A 12 6.81 -17.21 0.23
CA ALA A 12 7.35 -15.84 0.23
C ALA A 12 6.44 -14.84 -0.50
N SER A 13 5.63 -15.27 -1.48
CA SER A 13 4.71 -14.38 -2.20
C SER A 13 3.45 -14.03 -1.40
N MET A 14 3.21 -14.69 -0.26
CA MET A 14 2.04 -14.41 0.60
C MET A 14 2.30 -13.31 1.63
N ALA A 15 3.55 -12.84 1.77
CA ALA A 15 3.88 -11.71 2.63
C ALA A 15 3.41 -10.40 1.97
N GLN A 16 2.14 -10.07 2.13
CA GLN A 16 1.61 -8.77 1.72
C GLN A 16 1.79 -7.76 2.86
N ALA A 17 2.39 -6.61 2.55
CA ALA A 17 2.43 -5.48 3.46
C ALA A 17 1.04 -4.84 3.49
N GLU A 18 0.33 -4.97 4.61
CA GLU A 18 -0.99 -4.40 4.81
C GLU A 18 -0.88 -3.12 5.63
N ILE A 19 -1.69 -2.11 5.30
CA ILE A 19 -1.78 -0.87 6.06
C ILE A 19 -3.11 -0.89 6.80
N TYR A 20 -3.08 -0.64 8.10
CA TYR A 20 -4.26 -0.57 8.94
C TYR A 20 -4.46 0.85 9.46
N LYS A 21 -5.72 1.29 9.49
CA LYS A 21 -6.14 2.58 10.05
C LYS A 21 -6.87 2.34 11.35
N SER A 22 -6.51 3.08 12.39
CA SER A 22 -7.25 3.11 13.65
C SER A 22 -7.29 4.53 14.23
N TYR A 23 -7.93 4.68 15.38
CA TYR A 23 -8.02 5.94 16.11
C TYR A 23 -7.29 5.83 17.45
N ASP A 24 -6.49 6.84 17.80
CA ASP A 24 -5.86 6.91 19.12
C ASP A 24 -6.88 7.34 20.20
N LYS A 25 -6.42 7.41 21.46
CA LYS A 25 -7.27 7.79 22.61
C LYS A 25 -7.85 9.21 22.51
N ASN A 26 -7.25 10.07 21.70
CA ASN A 26 -7.69 11.44 21.48
C ASN A 26 -8.60 11.56 20.24
N GLY A 27 -8.87 10.45 19.54
CA GLY A 27 -9.64 10.42 18.31
C GLY A 27 -8.84 10.78 17.06
N ASN A 28 -7.50 10.80 17.12
CA ASN A 28 -6.67 11.05 15.94
C ASN A 28 -6.53 9.79 15.09
N VAL A 29 -6.53 9.96 13.77
CA VAL A 29 -6.28 8.85 12.84
C VAL A 29 -4.81 8.47 12.88
N ILE A 30 -4.53 7.18 13.04
CA ILE A 30 -3.19 6.58 12.99
C ILE A 30 -3.14 5.46 11.96
N PHE A 31 -1.97 5.28 11.34
CA PHE A 31 -1.71 4.20 10.39
C PHE A 31 -0.59 3.31 10.92
N SER A 32 -0.75 1.99 10.78
CA SER A 32 0.15 0.97 11.33
C SER A 32 0.25 -0.22 10.36
N ASP A 33 1.39 -0.89 10.33
CA ASP A 33 1.62 -2.17 9.64
C ASP A 33 1.25 -3.38 10.52
N VAL A 34 0.94 -3.14 11.80
CA VAL A 34 0.46 -4.13 12.76
C VAL A 34 -1.06 -4.04 12.91
N PRO A 35 -1.82 -5.14 12.75
CA PRO A 35 -3.25 -5.16 12.98
C PRO A 35 -3.58 -4.98 14.47
N ASN A 36 -4.68 -4.30 14.77
CA ASN A 36 -5.26 -4.24 16.11
C ASN A 36 -6.78 -4.46 16.07
N ASP A 37 -7.40 -4.78 17.20
CA ASP A 37 -8.83 -5.14 17.28
C ASP A 37 -9.79 -4.05 16.78
N SER A 38 -9.35 -2.79 16.75
CA SER A 38 -10.11 -1.63 16.28
C SER A 38 -9.59 -1.10 14.94
N ALA A 39 -8.71 -1.83 14.26
CA ALA A 39 -8.07 -1.40 13.04
C ALA A 39 -8.85 -1.87 11.80
N GLU A 40 -9.12 -0.94 10.91
CA GLU A 40 -9.68 -1.23 9.59
C GLU A 40 -8.54 -1.38 8.58
N LYS A 41 -8.55 -2.47 7.80
CA LYS A 41 -7.61 -2.65 6.69
C LYS A 41 -7.85 -1.58 5.63
N VAL A 42 -6.80 -0.86 5.26
CA VAL A 42 -6.84 0.18 4.23
C VAL A 42 -6.51 -0.45 2.88
N GLU A 43 -7.44 -0.36 1.95
CA GLU A 43 -7.18 -0.66 0.55
C GLU A 43 -6.47 0.54 -0.10
N GLU A 44 -5.31 0.30 -0.70
CA GLU A 44 -4.52 1.34 -1.34
C GLU A 44 -5.24 1.83 -2.60
N LYS A 45 -5.68 3.09 -2.57
CA LYS A 45 -6.24 3.74 -3.75
C LYS A 45 -5.10 4.13 -4.69
N PRO A 46 -5.33 4.11 -6.02
CA PRO A 46 -4.36 4.62 -6.98
C PRO A 46 -3.91 6.04 -6.59
N ILE A 47 -2.59 6.26 -6.60
CA ILE A 47 -2.02 7.57 -6.31
C ILE A 47 -2.54 8.56 -7.37
N ALA A 48 -3.03 9.71 -6.92
CA ALA A 48 -3.42 10.77 -7.84
C ALA A 48 -2.18 11.33 -8.54
N THR A 49 -2.04 11.05 -9.83
CA THR A 49 -0.97 11.59 -10.67
C THR A 49 -1.48 12.76 -11.50
N VAL A 50 -0.71 13.85 -11.54
CA VAL A 50 -0.96 14.96 -12.47
C VAL A 50 -0.16 14.68 -13.75
N PRO A 51 -0.79 14.60 -14.92
CA PRO A 51 -0.06 14.38 -16.17
C PRO A 51 0.81 15.59 -16.50
N ALA A 52 1.97 15.33 -17.09
CA ALA A 52 2.80 16.40 -17.65
C ALA A 52 2.06 17.08 -18.81
N LEU A 53 2.25 18.40 -18.96
CA LEU A 53 1.76 19.13 -20.11
C LEU A 53 2.43 18.62 -21.39
N SER A 54 1.68 18.59 -22.50
CA SER A 54 2.26 18.22 -23.78
C SER A 54 3.17 19.33 -24.32
N PRO A 55 4.23 19.01 -25.09
CA PRO A 55 5.14 20.02 -25.66
C PRO A 55 4.41 21.11 -26.46
N LYS A 56 3.37 20.74 -27.19
CA LYS A 56 2.53 21.68 -27.96
C LYS A 56 1.91 22.78 -27.10
N ILE A 57 1.46 22.44 -25.88
CA ILE A 57 0.85 23.40 -24.95
C ILE A 57 1.93 24.31 -24.33
N ILE A 58 3.15 23.80 -24.18
CA ILE A 58 4.29 24.55 -23.65
C ILE A 58 4.80 25.56 -24.68
N GLU A 59 4.80 25.19 -25.97
CA GLU A 59 5.28 26.03 -27.09
C GLU A 59 4.28 27.10 -27.55
N GLU A 60 2.99 26.95 -27.25
CA GLU A 60 1.93 27.95 -27.55
C GLU A 60 1.89 29.15 -26.57
N LYS A 61 2.78 29.20 -25.56
CA LYS A 61 2.83 30.23 -24.52
C LYS A 61 4.12 31.04 -24.56
#